data_AF-A0A7W1TG37-F1
#
_entry.id   AF-A0A7W1TG37-F1
#
_cell.length_a   1.000
_cell.length_b   1.000
_cell.length_c   1.000
_cell.angle_alpha   90.00
_cell.angle_beta   90.00
_cell.angle_gamma   90.00
#
_symmetry.space_group_name_H-M   'P 1'
#
loop_
_entity.id
_entity.type
_entity.pdbx_description
1 polymer ?
#
loop_
_entity_poly.entity_id
_entity_poly.type
_entity_poly.pdbx_seq_one_letter_code
_entity_poly.pdbx_strand_id
1 'polypeptide(L)'
;MADDVATVVLRVQAGQAPAFIELVQRLNAELRVWIATYALDALMIDDVALAVWCAVRRAPAACPAAPMPWILAFAERELGQRLTALEGDPLCRALMQAAAAELRAAGQPSTTAAQHVQRRLAMMPPMARRLLTRH
;
A
#
# COMPACT_ATOMS: atom_id res chain seq x y z
N MET A 1 19.12 18.94 5.02
CA MET A 1 19.44 17.57 4.58
C MET A 1 18.31 16.68 5.08
N ALA A 2 17.67 15.90 4.22
CA ALA A 2 16.67 14.95 4.68
C ALA A 2 17.39 13.84 5.47
N ASP A 3 16.97 13.58 6.71
CA ASP A 3 17.48 12.44 7.50
C ASP A 3 17.24 11.14 6.72
N ASP A 4 18.08 10.14 6.88
CA ASP A 4 17.81 8.82 6.31
C ASP A 4 16.59 8.16 6.98
N VAL A 5 15.86 7.30 6.27
CA VAL A 5 14.67 6.60 6.80
C VAL A 5 15.03 5.81 8.05
N ALA A 6 16.23 5.20 8.10
CA ALA A 6 16.70 4.48 9.28
C ALA A 6 16.81 5.39 10.52
N THR A 7 17.28 6.62 10.36
CA THR A 7 17.35 7.62 11.45
C THR A 7 15.97 8.00 11.95
N VAL A 8 15.00 8.17 11.05
CA VAL A 8 13.60 8.44 11.42
C VAL A 8 13.02 7.27 12.20
N VAL A 9 13.28 6.03 11.79
CA VAL A 9 12.82 4.82 12.50
C VAL A 9 13.37 4.76 13.92
N LEU A 10 14.66 5.03 14.13
CA LEU A 10 15.24 5.05 15.48
C LEU A 10 14.54 6.08 16.39
N ARG A 11 14.21 7.26 15.85
CA ARG A 11 13.47 8.29 16.59
C ARG A 11 12.03 7.86 16.89
N VAL A 12 11.39 7.15 15.97
CA VAL A 12 10.05 6.55 16.18
C VAL A 12 10.08 5.50 17.29
N GLN A 13 11.08 4.60 17.28
CA GLN A 13 11.28 3.58 18.31
C GLN A 13 11.51 4.22 19.69
N ALA A 14 12.22 5.36 19.73
CA ALA A 14 12.42 6.16 20.93
C ALA A 14 11.16 6.92 21.40
N GLY A 15 10.02 6.75 20.73
CA GLY A 15 8.74 7.34 21.13
C GLY A 15 8.52 8.78 20.68
N GLN A 16 9.38 9.35 19.83
CA GLN A 16 9.23 10.72 19.36
C GLN A 16 8.05 10.84 18.39
N ALA A 17 6.92 11.40 18.86
CA ALA A 17 5.71 11.54 18.05
C ALA A 17 5.92 12.29 16.70
N PRO A 18 6.72 13.37 16.61
CA PRO A 18 7.00 14.03 15.33
C PRO A 18 7.71 13.13 14.32
N ALA A 19 8.57 12.21 14.77
CA ALA A 19 9.27 11.28 13.89
C ALA A 19 8.31 10.27 13.25
N PHE A 20 7.20 9.93 13.94
CA PHE A 20 6.18 9.06 13.36
C PHE A 20 5.45 9.76 12.20
N ILE A 21 5.11 11.04 12.37
CA ILE A 21 4.49 11.84 11.32
C ILE A 21 5.43 11.94 10.11
N GLU A 22 6.73 12.15 10.35
CA GLU A 22 7.76 12.18 9.32
C GLU A 22 7.86 10.84 8.57
N LEU A 23 7.81 9.71 9.29
CA LEU A 23 7.81 8.38 8.70
C LEU A 23 6.59 8.17 7.79
N VAL A 24 5.40 8.55 8.26
CA VAL A 24 4.15 8.48 7.48
C VAL A 24 4.29 9.32 6.21
N GLN A 25 4.71 10.58 6.32
CA GLN A 25 4.84 11.47 5.15
C GLN A 25 5.77 10.91 4.07
N ARG A 26 6.85 10.22 4.47
CA ARG A 26 7.82 9.65 3.53
C ARG A 26 7.32 8.40 2.81
N LEU A 27 6.58 7.54 3.51
CA LEU A 27 6.25 6.19 3.00
C LEU A 27 4.78 6.03 2.59
N ASN A 28 3.91 6.97 2.94
CA ASN A 28 2.46 6.84 2.70
C ASN A 28 2.11 6.78 1.22
N ALA A 29 2.80 7.53 0.36
CA ALA A 29 2.54 7.47 -1.08
C ALA A 29 2.83 6.06 -1.64
N GLU A 30 3.95 5.45 -1.25
CA GLU A 30 4.34 4.10 -1.66
C GLU A 30 3.35 3.05 -1.14
N LEU A 31 2.99 3.13 0.13
CA LEU A 31 1.98 2.25 0.74
C LEU A 31 0.67 2.30 -0.03
N ARG A 32 0.17 3.51 -0.32
CA ARG A 32 -1.11 3.69 -1.03
C ARG A 32 -1.07 3.17 -2.45
N VAL A 33 0.04 3.37 -3.17
CA VAL A 33 0.24 2.79 -4.51
C VAL A 33 0.19 1.27 -4.46
N TRP A 34 0.82 0.67 -3.45
CA TRP A 34 0.77 -0.78 -3.28
C TRP A 34 -0.65 -1.27 -2.97
N ILE A 35 -1.34 -0.64 -2.02
CA ILE A 35 -2.74 -0.99 -1.67
C ILE A 35 -3.66 -0.87 -2.89
N ALA A 36 -3.51 0.19 -3.68
CA ALA A 36 -4.31 0.44 -4.88
C ALA A 36 -4.18 -0.65 -5.96
N THR A 37 -3.15 -1.50 -5.89
CA THR A 37 -2.99 -2.63 -6.80
C THR A 37 -4.03 -3.73 -6.53
N TYR A 38 -4.54 -3.82 -5.30
CA TYR A 38 -5.42 -4.91 -4.85
C TYR A 38 -6.77 -4.43 -4.31
N ALA A 39 -6.89 -3.14 -3.98
CA ALA A 39 -8.13 -2.56 -3.48
C ALA A 39 -9.19 -2.42 -4.58
N LEU A 40 -10.46 -2.56 -4.22
CA LEU A 40 -11.58 -2.48 -5.16
C LEU A 40 -12.00 -1.04 -5.46
N ASP A 41 -11.80 -0.12 -4.51
CA ASP A 41 -12.17 1.27 -4.64
C ASP A 41 -11.25 2.18 -3.80
N ALA A 42 -11.44 3.49 -3.93
CA ALA A 42 -10.63 4.49 -3.23
C ALA A 42 -10.86 4.51 -1.71
N LEU A 43 -12.07 4.17 -1.26
CA LEU A 43 -12.42 4.15 0.16
C LEU A 43 -11.67 3.02 0.87
N MET A 44 -11.60 1.84 0.25
CA MET A 44 -10.81 0.71 0.73
C MET A 44 -9.33 1.05 0.83
N ILE A 45 -8.78 1.85 -0.11
CA ILE A 45 -7.39 2.31 -0.02
C ILE A 45 -7.18 3.17 1.24
N ASP A 46 -8.07 4.13 1.48
CA ASP A 46 -7.99 5.02 2.64
C ASP A 46 -8.10 4.26 3.96
N ASP A 47 -9.09 3.38 4.07
CA ASP A 47 -9.36 2.59 5.27
C ASP A 47 -8.22 1.62 5.60
N VAL A 48 -7.68 0.93 4.58
CA VAL A 48 -6.53 0.04 4.76
C VAL A 48 -5.30 0.84 5.17
N ALA A 49 -4.99 1.94 4.48
CA ALA A 49 -3.83 2.75 4.80
C ALA A 49 -3.89 3.29 6.23
N LEU A 50 -5.07 3.77 6.67
CA LEU A 50 -5.28 4.22 8.04
C LEU A 50 -5.10 3.08 9.05
N ALA A 51 -5.68 1.90 8.80
CA ALA A 51 -5.55 0.73 9.67
C ALA A 51 -4.08 0.27 9.81
N VAL A 52 -3.33 0.28 8.71
CA VAL A 52 -1.91 -0.04 8.69
C VAL A 52 -1.11 0.94 9.55
N TRP A 53 -1.30 2.26 9.37
CA TRP A 53 -0.59 3.25 10.18
C TRP A 53 -0.95 3.16 11.66
N CYS A 54 -2.20 2.87 12.00
CA CYS A 54 -2.60 2.58 13.37
C CYS A 54 -1.89 1.33 13.93
N ALA A 55 -1.74 0.27 13.13
CA ALA A 55 -1.01 -0.93 13.55
C ALA A 55 0.49 -0.65 13.79
N VAL A 56 1.13 0.08 12.89
CA VAL A 56 2.54 0.50 13.02
C VAL A 56 2.72 1.37 14.27
N ARG A 57 1.80 2.31 14.53
CA ARG A 57 1.83 3.18 15.71
C ARG A 57 1.70 2.43 17.04
N ARG A 58 1.04 1.28 17.06
CA ARG A 58 0.87 0.44 18.27
C ARG A 58 2.14 -0.35 18.63
N ALA A 59 3.04 -0.59 17.67
CA ALA A 59 4.26 -1.37 17.89
C ALA A 59 5.51 -0.65 17.35
N PRO A 60 5.78 0.61 17.74
CA PRO A 60 6.87 1.39 17.16
C PRO A 60 8.24 0.77 17.46
N ALA A 61 8.41 0.11 18.61
CA ALA A 61 9.63 -0.59 19.00
C ALA A 61 9.99 -1.77 18.09
N ALA A 62 9.01 -2.36 17.40
CA ALA A 62 9.22 -3.48 16.47
C ALA A 62 9.50 -3.02 15.03
N CYS A 63 9.47 -1.70 14.76
CA CYS A 63 9.67 -1.16 13.42
C CYS A 63 11.13 -1.36 12.97
N PRO A 64 11.41 -2.10 11.88
CA PRO A 64 12.78 -2.35 11.45
C PRO A 64 13.37 -1.14 10.70
N ALA A 65 14.71 -1.09 10.58
CA ALA A 65 15.41 -0.01 9.88
C ALA A 65 14.99 0.14 8.40
N ALA A 66 14.60 -0.96 7.76
CA ALA A 66 13.91 -0.99 6.46
C ALA A 66 12.41 -1.26 6.70
N PRO A 67 11.60 -0.23 6.97
CA PRO A 67 10.24 -0.41 7.50
C PRO A 67 9.25 -0.87 6.44
N MET A 68 9.50 -0.64 5.15
CA MET A 68 8.49 -0.84 4.11
C MET A 68 7.98 -2.28 4.01
N PRO A 69 8.82 -3.34 3.96
CA PRO A 69 8.33 -4.72 3.93
C PRO A 69 7.46 -5.08 5.16
N TRP A 70 7.83 -4.56 6.33
CA TRP A 70 7.07 -4.76 7.57
C TRP A 70 5.71 -4.05 7.54
N ILE A 71 5.66 -2.82 7.01
CA ILE A 71 4.43 -2.07 6.77
C ILE A 71 3.52 -2.81 5.78
N LEU A 72 4.09 -3.34 4.70
CA LEU A 72 3.34 -4.06 3.67
C LEU A 72 2.75 -5.38 4.18
N ALA A 73 3.40 -6.05 5.13
CA ALA A 73 2.83 -7.23 5.79
C ALA A 73 1.53 -6.90 6.57
N PHE A 74 1.44 -5.72 7.18
CA PHE A 74 0.17 -5.26 7.76
C PHE A 74 -0.87 -4.99 6.68
N ALA A 75 -0.47 -4.34 5.59
CA ALA A 75 -1.37 -4.02 4.48
C ALA A 75 -1.94 -5.27 3.82
N GLU A 76 -1.11 -6.30 3.61
CA GLU A 76 -1.52 -7.62 3.12
C GLU A 76 -2.58 -8.25 4.03
N ARG A 77 -2.34 -8.27 5.33
CA ARG A 77 -3.30 -8.83 6.30
C ARG A 77 -4.63 -8.06 6.29
N GLU A 78 -4.57 -6.74 6.29
CA GLU A 78 -5.73 -5.85 6.30
C GLU A 78 -6.55 -5.93 5.01
N LEU A 79 -5.90 -6.05 3.85
CA LEU A 79 -6.55 -6.28 2.56
C LEU A 79 -7.17 -7.67 2.50
N GLY A 80 -6.42 -8.71 2.88
CA GLY A 80 -6.90 -10.09 2.88
C GLY A 80 -8.19 -10.23 3.69
N GLN A 81 -8.23 -9.67 4.91
CA GLN A 81 -9.43 -9.67 5.75
C GLN A 81 -10.62 -8.99 5.08
N ARG A 82 -10.44 -7.78 4.54
CA ARG A 82 -11.51 -7.04 3.85
C ARG A 82 -12.01 -7.78 2.60
N LEU A 83 -11.11 -8.28 1.77
CA LEU A 83 -11.46 -9.04 0.57
C LEU A 83 -12.22 -10.33 0.90
N THR A 84 -11.92 -10.99 2.03
CA THR A 84 -12.68 -12.18 2.47
C THR A 84 -14.04 -11.84 3.09
N ALA A 85 -14.19 -10.65 3.67
CA ALA A 85 -15.41 -10.22 4.35
C ALA A 85 -16.45 -9.61 3.39
N LEU A 86 -16.04 -9.24 2.17
CA LEU A 86 -16.91 -8.64 1.18
C LEU A 86 -17.83 -9.68 0.54
N GLU A 87 -19.13 -9.52 0.76
CA GLU A 87 -20.17 -10.18 -0.01
C GLU A 87 -20.50 -9.33 -1.24
N GLY A 88 -20.49 -9.93 -2.44
CA GLY A 88 -20.72 -9.20 -3.67
C GLY A 88 -21.11 -10.07 -4.86
N ASP A 89 -21.46 -9.37 -5.95
CA ASP A 89 -21.69 -9.88 -7.31
C ASP A 89 -20.60 -10.89 -7.73
N PRO A 90 -20.94 -11.98 -8.44
CA PRO A 90 -19.99 -12.90 -9.07
C PRO A 90 -18.72 -12.26 -9.65
N LEU A 91 -18.81 -11.12 -10.34
CA LEU A 91 -17.67 -10.40 -10.93
C LEU A 91 -16.76 -9.82 -9.84
N CYS A 92 -17.32 -9.15 -8.84
CA CYS A 92 -16.58 -8.66 -7.68
C CYS A 92 -15.90 -9.83 -6.97
N ARG A 93 -16.60 -10.96 -6.82
CA ARG A 93 -16.04 -12.17 -6.19
C ARG A 93 -14.86 -12.74 -6.97
N ALA A 94 -14.93 -12.77 -8.30
CA ALA A 94 -13.82 -13.22 -9.14
C ALA A 94 -12.61 -12.27 -9.03
N LEU A 95 -12.84 -10.95 -9.05
CA LEU A 95 -11.78 -9.96 -8.85
C LEU A 95 -11.13 -10.07 -7.47
N MET A 96 -11.92 -10.27 -6.41
CA MET A 96 -11.43 -10.48 -5.05
C MET A 96 -10.61 -11.76 -4.92
N GLN A 97 -11.04 -12.85 -5.56
CA GLN A 97 -10.31 -14.12 -5.55
C GLN A 97 -8.98 -14.00 -6.32
N ALA A 98 -8.97 -13.31 -7.47
CA ALA A 98 -7.76 -13.04 -8.23
C ALA A 98 -6.79 -12.16 -7.43
N ALA A 99 -7.26 -11.05 -6.86
CA ALA A 99 -6.45 -10.17 -6.03
C ALA A 99 -5.88 -10.89 -4.81
N ALA A 100 -6.69 -11.69 -4.11
CA ALA A 100 -6.24 -12.48 -2.96
C ALA A 100 -5.26 -13.59 -3.34
N ALA A 101 -5.39 -14.20 -4.53
CA ALA A 101 -4.46 -15.20 -5.04
C ALA A 101 -3.12 -14.57 -5.42
N GLU A 102 -3.14 -13.43 -6.13
CA GLU A 102 -1.93 -12.68 -6.48
C GLU A 102 -1.22 -12.15 -5.23
N LEU A 103 -1.97 -11.64 -4.25
CA LEU A 103 -1.42 -11.16 -3.00
C LEU A 103 -0.66 -12.28 -2.26
N ARG A 104 -1.23 -13.49 -2.18
CA ARG A 104 -0.58 -14.67 -1.59
C ARG A 104 0.63 -15.14 -2.39
N ALA A 105 0.58 -15.04 -3.72
CA ALA A 105 1.66 -15.45 -4.61
C ALA A 105 2.81 -14.43 -4.65
N ALA A 106 2.54 -13.16 -4.32
CA ALA A 106 3.48 -12.07 -4.54
C ALA A 106 4.82 -12.29 -3.81
N GLY A 107 4.82 -12.85 -2.59
CA GLY A 107 6.02 -13.20 -1.81
C GLY A 107 6.93 -12.02 -1.41
N GLN A 108 6.92 -10.94 -2.21
CA GLN A 108 7.52 -9.63 -2.04
C GLN A 108 6.78 -8.63 -2.95
N PRO A 109 6.23 -7.54 -2.39
CA PRO A 109 5.73 -6.39 -3.13
C PRO A 109 6.73 -5.82 -4.15
N SER A 110 6.59 -6.17 -5.43
CA SER A 110 7.35 -5.52 -6.49
C SER A 110 6.65 -4.23 -6.89
N THR A 111 6.96 -3.11 -6.21
CA THR A 111 6.58 -1.74 -6.63
C THR A 111 7.02 -1.42 -8.06
N THR A 112 7.95 -2.20 -8.59
CA THR A 112 8.40 -2.19 -9.99
C THR A 112 7.25 -2.34 -10.99
N ALA A 113 6.24 -3.18 -10.72
CA ALA A 113 5.14 -3.41 -11.67
C ALA A 113 4.22 -2.19 -11.82
N ALA A 114 3.78 -1.59 -10.70
CA ALA A 114 2.96 -0.38 -10.69
C ALA A 114 3.70 0.82 -11.30
N GLN A 115 5.00 0.96 -11.01
CA GLN A 115 5.87 1.96 -11.64
C GLN A 115 6.08 1.70 -13.14
N HIS A 116 6.05 0.44 -13.59
CA HIS A 116 6.15 0.07 -15.00
C HIS A 116 4.87 0.46 -15.74
N VAL A 117 3.69 0.20 -15.15
CA VAL A 117 2.39 0.59 -15.71
C VAL A 117 2.28 2.11 -15.79
N GLN A 118 2.64 2.85 -14.74
CA GLN A 118 2.68 4.31 -14.78
C GLN A 118 3.63 4.86 -15.84
N ARG A 119 4.84 4.27 -15.98
CA ARG A 119 5.77 4.64 -17.06
C ARG A 119 5.18 4.39 -18.45
N ARG A 120 4.55 3.24 -18.67
CA ARG A 120 3.93 2.94 -19.97
C ARG A 120 2.73 3.84 -20.27
N LEU A 121 1.92 4.17 -19.27
CA LEU A 121 0.81 5.13 -19.41
C LEU A 121 1.29 6.55 -19.73
N ALA A 122 2.40 6.99 -19.12
CA ALA A 122 3.00 8.29 -19.41
C ALA A 122 3.55 8.37 -20.87
N MET A 123 4.04 7.25 -21.40
CA MET A 123 4.52 7.14 -22.77
C MET A 123 3.40 6.92 -23.81
N MET A 124 2.15 6.68 -23.40
CA MET A 124 1.05 6.45 -24.34
C MET A 124 0.53 7.75 -24.95
N PRO A 125 0.18 7.78 -26.26
CA PRO A 125 -0.44 8.93 -26.89
C PRO A 125 -1.73 9.36 -26.18
N PRO A 126 -2.02 10.67 -26.12
CA PRO A 126 -3.14 11.21 -25.35
C PRO A 126 -4.51 10.66 -25.77
N MET A 127 -4.65 10.18 -27.01
CA MET A 127 -5.88 9.55 -27.52
C MET A 127 -6.15 8.19 -26.86
N ALA A 128 -5.11 7.38 -26.63
CA ALA A 128 -5.24 6.07 -26.00
C ALA A 128 -5.49 6.15 -24.48
N ARG A 129 -4.98 7.19 -23.82
CA ARG A 129 -5.27 7.47 -22.39
C ARG A 129 -6.74 7.85 -22.14
N ARG A 130 -7.37 8.58 -23.07
CA ARG A 130 -8.79 8.97 -22.95
C ARG A 130 -9.76 7.81 -23.07
N LEU A 131 -9.38 6.74 -23.77
CA LEU A 131 -10.20 5.53 -23.89
C LEU A 131 -10.18 4.71 -22.58
N LEU A 132 -9.06 4.71 -21.87
CA LEU A 132 -8.92 4.00 -20.58
C LEU A 132 -9.57 4.71 -19.38
N THR A 133 -9.91 5.99 -19.50
CA THR A 133 -10.48 6.81 -18.40
C THR A 133 -11.99 7.01 -18.52
N ARG A 134 -12.63 6.40 -19.53
CA ARG A 134 -14.07 6.53 -19.81
C ARG A 134 -14.93 5.34 -19.33
N HIS A 135 -14.31 4.36 -18.67
CA HIS A 135 -14.97 3.22 -18.03
C HIS A 135 -14.53 3.19 -16.56
#